data_AF-A0AA47EL28-F1
#
_entry.id   AF-A0AA47EL28-F1
#
_cell.length_a   1.000
_cell.length_b   1.000
_cell.length_c   1.000
_cell.angle_alpha   90.00
_cell.angle_beta   90.00
_cell.angle_gamma   90.00
#
_symmetry.space_group_name_H-M   'P 1'
#
loop_
_entity.id
_entity.type
_entity.pdbx_description
1 polymer ?
#
loop_
_entity_poly.entity_id
_entity_poly.type
_entity_poly.pdbx_seq_one_letter_code
_entity_poly.pdbx_strand_id
1 'polypeptide(L)'
;MTNTTFSGLEMLKIAILMEEEGYDFYINGANYTKGKTKEFLLAAAGQEFIHKERFTKLFNDLCTGKEMDSTYLFDIEVTKYLKNLIENQVFDKKEQPKDAFKDLKAALTYSLKTEQLTISIYTQMYEKVSQNDVTGILSTILEEEKSHAAYFSKLLKEIVA
;
A
#
# COMPACT_ATOMS: atom_id res chain seq x y z
N MET A 1 -5.63 18.71 -3.74
CA MET A 1 -6.50 17.52 -3.90
C MET A 1 -7.95 18.00 -3.81
N THR A 2 -8.82 17.54 -4.70
CA THR A 2 -10.25 17.91 -4.70
C THR A 2 -10.93 17.49 -3.40
N ASN A 3 -11.93 18.26 -2.93
CA ASN A 3 -12.77 17.97 -1.76
C ASN A 3 -13.73 16.79 -2.03
N THR A 4 -13.20 15.64 -2.44
CA THR A 4 -13.98 14.41 -2.64
C THR A 4 -14.00 13.65 -1.32
N THR A 5 -15.20 13.49 -0.73
CA THR A 5 -15.40 12.66 0.46
C THR A 5 -15.67 11.23 -0.02
N PHE A 6 -14.76 10.30 0.27
CA PHE A 6 -14.95 8.87 0.00
C PHE A 6 -15.72 8.21 1.14
N SER A 7 -16.52 7.21 0.81
CA SER A 7 -17.10 6.29 1.79
C SER A 7 -16.02 5.38 2.41
N GLY A 8 -16.33 4.76 3.55
CA GLY A 8 -15.43 3.79 4.17
C GLY A 8 -15.10 2.60 3.25
N LEU A 9 -16.07 2.14 2.45
CA LEU A 9 -15.87 1.05 1.49
C LEU A 9 -14.97 1.48 0.31
N GLU A 10 -15.13 2.70 -0.20
CA GLU A 10 -14.23 3.25 -1.23
C GLU A 10 -12.82 3.42 -0.69
N MET A 11 -12.67 3.88 0.56
CA MET A 11 -11.37 3.97 1.23
C MET A 11 -10.71 2.60 1.37
N LEU A 12 -11.45 1.57 1.77
CA LEU A 12 -10.92 0.20 1.81
C LEU A 12 -10.52 -0.29 0.43
N LYS A 13 -11.33 -0.01 -0.60
CA LYS A 13 -11.02 -0.38 -1.98
C LYS A 13 -9.75 0.31 -2.48
N ILE A 14 -9.56 1.59 -2.13
CA ILE A 14 -8.35 2.35 -2.41
C ILE A 14 -7.14 1.70 -1.72
N ALA A 15 -7.24 1.36 -0.43
CA ALA A 15 -6.16 0.71 0.31
C ALA A 15 -5.78 -0.64 -0.31
N ILE A 16 -6.77 -1.48 -0.65
CA ILE A 16 -6.53 -2.77 -1.34
C ILE A 16 -5.74 -2.58 -2.63
N LEU A 17 -6.09 -1.58 -3.43
CA LEU A 17 -5.40 -1.30 -4.69
C LEU A 17 -3.97 -0.80 -4.46
N MET A 18 -3.72 -0.03 -3.40
CA MET A 18 -2.37 0.43 -3.04
C MET A 18 -1.47 -0.72 -2.62
N GLU A 19 -1.94 -1.59 -1.72
CA GLU A 19 -1.19 -2.78 -1.27
C GLU A 19 -0.97 -3.79 -2.42
N GLU A 20 -1.92 -3.89 -3.35
CA GLU A 20 -1.73 -4.68 -4.58
C GLU A 20 -0.62 -4.09 -5.47
N GLU A 21 -0.59 -2.77 -5.66
CA GLU A 21 0.48 -2.12 -6.41
C GLU A 21 1.85 -2.31 -5.73
N GLY A 22 1.92 -2.24 -4.40
CA GLY A 22 3.16 -2.48 -3.64
C GLY A 22 3.64 -3.93 -3.74
N TYR A 23 2.74 -4.89 -3.55
CA TYR A 23 3.02 -6.31 -3.77
C TYR A 23 3.60 -6.56 -5.17
N ASP A 24 2.92 -6.09 -6.22
CA ASP A 24 3.33 -6.27 -7.60
C ASP A 24 4.69 -5.61 -7.86
N PHE A 25 4.92 -4.42 -7.30
CA PHE A 25 6.17 -3.69 -7.44
C PHE A 25 7.35 -4.48 -6.86
N TYR A 26 7.23 -4.98 -5.63
CA TYR A 26 8.30 -5.74 -4.98
C TYR A 26 8.52 -7.11 -5.63
N ILE A 27 7.46 -7.84 -5.99
CA ILE A 27 7.57 -9.13 -6.70
C ILE A 27 8.27 -8.94 -8.05
N ASN A 28 7.88 -7.91 -8.81
CA ASN A 28 8.53 -7.60 -10.07
C ASN A 28 10.01 -7.25 -9.87
N GLY A 29 10.35 -6.48 -8.85
CA GLY A 29 11.74 -6.19 -8.49
C GLY A 29 12.55 -7.44 -8.12
N ALA A 30 11.95 -8.36 -7.35
CA ALA A 30 12.58 -9.60 -6.92
C ALA A 30 12.96 -10.52 -8.09
N ASN A 31 12.26 -10.43 -9.22
CA ASN A 31 12.57 -11.20 -10.43
C ASN A 31 13.90 -10.79 -11.10
N TYR A 32 14.36 -9.55 -10.88
CA TYR A 32 15.58 -9.02 -11.51
C TYR A 32 16.76 -8.88 -10.54
N THR A 33 16.60 -9.32 -9.29
CA THR A 33 17.61 -9.16 -8.23
C THR A 33 18.05 -10.51 -7.65
N LYS A 34 19.12 -10.51 -6.85
CA LYS A 34 19.69 -11.70 -6.20
C LYS A 34 20.19 -11.38 -4.78
N GLY A 35 20.47 -12.43 -4.01
CA GLY A 35 21.02 -12.31 -2.65
C GLY A 35 20.14 -11.45 -1.73
N LYS A 36 20.79 -10.65 -0.88
CA LYS A 36 20.11 -9.82 0.14
C LYS A 36 19.06 -8.87 -0.45
N THR A 37 19.28 -8.32 -1.65
CA THR A 37 18.28 -7.45 -2.31
C THR A 37 17.02 -8.24 -2.64
N LYS A 38 17.15 -9.44 -3.22
CA LYS A 38 15.98 -10.27 -3.52
C LYS A 38 15.24 -10.71 -2.26
N GLU A 39 15.98 -11.12 -1.24
CA GLU A 39 15.41 -11.53 0.05
C GLU A 39 14.61 -10.39 0.70
N PHE A 40 15.16 -9.17 0.69
CA PHE A 40 14.47 -7.98 1.17
C PHE A 40 13.15 -7.72 0.41
N LEU A 41 13.20 -7.75 -0.93
CA LEU A 41 12.02 -7.48 -1.76
C LEU A 41 10.92 -8.52 -1.58
N LEU A 42 11.28 -9.81 -1.45
CA LEU A 42 10.30 -10.86 -1.17
C LEU A 42 9.67 -10.71 0.23
N ALA A 43 10.45 -10.26 1.22
CA ALA A 43 9.93 -9.98 2.55
C ALA A 43 8.95 -8.79 2.54
N ALA A 44 9.31 -7.70 1.85
CA ALA A 44 8.45 -6.53 1.68
C ALA A 44 7.15 -6.88 0.95
N ALA A 45 7.23 -7.62 -0.17
CA ALA A 45 6.05 -8.13 -0.87
C ALA A 45 5.13 -8.96 0.06
N GLY A 46 5.72 -9.77 0.93
CA GLY A 46 4.95 -10.55 1.91
C GLY A 46 4.12 -9.69 2.86
N GLN A 47 4.63 -8.52 3.29
CA GLN A 47 3.88 -7.60 4.16
C GLN A 47 2.70 -6.96 3.42
N GLU A 48 2.95 -6.42 2.22
CA GLU A 48 1.91 -5.84 1.35
C GLU A 48 0.77 -6.84 1.07
N PHE A 49 1.13 -8.11 0.82
CA PHE A 49 0.13 -9.17 0.66
C PHE A 49 -0.74 -9.35 1.91
N ILE A 50 -0.13 -9.37 3.10
CA ILE A 50 -0.85 -9.51 4.37
C ILE A 50 -1.79 -8.31 4.59
N HIS A 51 -1.32 -7.09 4.34
CA HIS A 51 -2.14 -5.88 4.46
C HIS A 51 -3.33 -5.91 3.49
N LYS A 52 -3.09 -6.25 2.22
CA LYS A 52 -4.13 -6.41 1.20
C LYS A 52 -5.21 -7.39 1.65
N GLU A 53 -4.82 -8.56 2.16
CA GLU A 53 -5.77 -9.58 2.62
C GLU A 53 -6.60 -9.09 3.80
N ARG A 54 -6.00 -8.33 4.72
CA ARG A 54 -6.72 -7.76 5.87
C ARG A 54 -7.73 -6.70 5.46
N PHE A 55 -7.36 -5.79 4.56
CA PHE A 55 -8.31 -4.82 4.01
C PHE A 55 -9.41 -5.51 3.19
N THR A 56 -9.06 -6.49 2.36
CA THR A 56 -10.00 -7.27 1.55
C THR A 56 -11.00 -8.02 2.43
N LYS A 57 -10.53 -8.63 3.52
CA LYS A 57 -11.41 -9.28 4.48
C LYS A 57 -12.44 -8.30 5.04
N LEU A 58 -11.99 -7.15 5.56
CA LEU A 58 -12.92 -6.16 6.14
C LEU A 58 -13.89 -5.62 5.08
N PHE A 59 -13.40 -5.34 3.86
CA PHE A 59 -14.23 -4.91 2.75
C PHE A 59 -15.37 -5.89 2.47
N ASN A 60 -15.05 -7.19 2.36
CA ASN A 60 -16.04 -8.24 2.12
C ASN A 60 -17.03 -8.35 3.28
N ASP A 61 -16.56 -8.33 4.53
CA ASP A 61 -17.42 -8.38 5.72
C ASP A 61 -18.44 -7.22 5.71
N LEU A 62 -18.00 -6.00 5.38
CA LEU A 62 -18.84 -4.82 5.32
C LEU A 62 -19.82 -4.80 4.14
N CYS A 63 -19.43 -5.35 2.98
CA CYS A 63 -20.31 -5.51 1.83
C CYS A 63 -21.45 -6.51 2.11
N THR A 64 -21.21 -7.54 2.93
CA THR A 64 -22.26 -8.52 3.28
C THR A 64 -23.25 -8.02 4.34
N GLY A 65 -22.89 -6.99 5.11
CA GLY A 65 -23.59 -6.59 6.34
C GLY A 65 -24.53 -5.38 6.24
N LYS A 66 -24.70 -4.72 5.09
CA LYS A 66 -25.51 -3.48 4.96
C LYS A 66 -26.38 -3.44 3.70
N GLU A 67 -27.55 -2.78 3.81
CA GLU A 67 -28.48 -2.41 2.71
C GLU A 67 -27.92 -1.39 1.70
N MET A 68 -26.63 -1.03 1.78
CA MET A 68 -26.01 -0.10 0.85
C MET A 68 -25.64 -0.87 -0.42
N ASP A 69 -26.09 -0.39 -1.58
CA ASP A 69 -25.68 -0.95 -2.87
C ASP A 69 -24.17 -0.70 -3.08
N SER A 70 -23.34 -1.62 -2.58
CA SER A 70 -21.89 -1.62 -2.80
C SER A 70 -21.50 -2.37 -4.08
N THR A 71 -22.47 -2.80 -4.88
CA THR A 71 -22.24 -3.62 -6.08
C THR A 71 -21.35 -2.88 -7.09
N TYR A 72 -21.47 -1.54 -7.15
CA TYR A 72 -20.63 -0.69 -7.99
C TYR A 72 -19.13 -0.80 -7.67
N LEU A 73 -18.73 -1.17 -6.44
CA LEU A 73 -17.31 -1.32 -6.09
C LEU A 73 -16.66 -2.58 -6.67
N PHE A 74 -17.48 -3.48 -7.22
CA PHE A 74 -17.04 -4.63 -8.02
C PHE A 74 -17.01 -4.31 -9.51
N ASP A 75 -17.54 -3.15 -9.92
CA ASP A 75 -17.50 -2.70 -11.30
C ASP A 75 -16.06 -2.36 -11.73
N ILE A 76 -15.71 -2.75 -12.95
CA ILE A 76 -14.37 -2.60 -13.48
C ILE A 76 -14.02 -1.13 -13.80
N GLU A 77 -14.99 -0.32 -14.20
CA GLU A 77 -14.80 1.11 -14.46
C GLU A 77 -14.60 1.87 -13.16
N VAL A 78 -15.35 1.52 -12.12
CA VAL A 78 -15.17 2.09 -10.76
C VAL A 78 -13.80 1.70 -10.22
N THR A 79 -13.40 0.43 -10.36
CA THR A 79 -12.06 -0.02 -9.94
C THR A 79 -10.96 0.74 -10.70
N LYS A 80 -11.10 0.92 -12.01
CA LYS A 80 -10.17 1.73 -12.82
C LYS A 80 -10.13 3.19 -12.38
N TYR A 81 -11.29 3.78 -12.08
CA TYR A 81 -11.38 5.14 -11.58
C TYR A 81 -10.60 5.30 -10.28
N LEU A 82 -10.87 4.44 -9.28
CA LEU A 82 -10.17 4.47 -8.00
C LEU A 82 -8.66 4.22 -8.16
N LYS A 83 -8.28 3.28 -9.03
CA LYS A 83 -6.87 3.03 -9.37
C LYS A 83 -6.18 4.26 -9.97
N ASN A 84 -6.86 4.99 -10.85
CA ASN A 84 -6.32 6.22 -11.43
C ASN A 84 -6.13 7.36 -10.40
N LEU A 85 -6.87 7.35 -9.28
CA LEU A 85 -6.68 8.34 -8.22
C LEU A 85 -5.38 8.12 -7.45
N ILE A 86 -4.96 6.86 -7.31
CA ILE A 86 -3.73 6.48 -6.63
C ILE A 86 -2.53 6.33 -7.58
N GLU A 87 -2.76 6.40 -8.89
CA GLU A 87 -1.71 6.19 -9.87
C GLU A 87 -0.57 7.22 -9.68
N ASN A 88 0.67 6.71 -9.60
CA ASN A 88 1.88 7.48 -9.30
C ASN A 88 1.85 8.26 -7.98
N GLN A 89 0.91 7.96 -7.07
CA GLN A 89 0.95 8.49 -5.71
C GLN A 89 2.06 7.79 -4.94
N VAL A 90 2.01 6.47 -4.75
CA VAL A 90 3.03 5.73 -3.99
C VAL A 90 4.13 5.17 -4.90
N PHE A 91 3.73 4.48 -5.97
CA PHE A 91 4.66 3.81 -6.89
C PHE A 91 4.65 4.52 -8.25
N ASP A 92 5.79 5.09 -8.66
CA ASP A 92 5.93 5.73 -9.97
C ASP A 92 6.11 4.66 -11.06
N LYS A 93 5.10 4.47 -11.91
CA LYS A 93 5.13 3.48 -13.00
C LYS A 93 6.16 3.80 -14.09
N LYS A 94 6.70 5.02 -14.12
CA LYS A 94 7.78 5.41 -15.04
C LYS A 94 9.15 4.99 -14.53
N GLU A 95 9.30 4.75 -13.24
CA GLU A 95 10.53 4.19 -12.70
C GLU A 95 10.64 2.71 -13.08
N GLN A 96 11.71 2.36 -13.78
CA GLN A 96 11.96 0.98 -14.16
C GLN A 96 12.41 0.19 -12.92
N PRO A 97 11.78 -0.95 -12.59
CA PRO A 97 12.14 -1.75 -11.41
C PRO A 97 13.63 -2.10 -11.33
N LYS A 98 14.28 -2.27 -12.49
CA LYS A 98 15.73 -2.52 -12.59
C LYS A 98 16.59 -1.40 -11.98
N ASP A 99 16.13 -0.14 -12.09
CA ASP A 99 16.87 1.04 -11.64
C ASP A 99 16.54 1.34 -10.17
N ALA A 100 15.29 1.14 -9.77
CA ALA A 100 14.83 1.25 -8.37
C ALA A 100 15.46 0.18 -7.46
N PHE A 101 15.77 -1.00 -8.01
CA PHE A 101 16.27 -2.16 -7.25
C PHE A 101 17.66 -2.63 -7.67
N LYS A 102 18.47 -1.76 -8.28
CA LYS A 102 19.82 -2.10 -8.78
C LYS A 102 20.73 -2.72 -7.71
N ASP A 103 20.55 -2.32 -6.45
CA ASP A 103 21.27 -2.81 -5.28
C ASP A 103 20.39 -2.68 -4.02
N LEU A 104 20.84 -3.24 -2.90
CA LEU A 104 20.10 -3.21 -1.64
C LEU A 104 19.87 -1.78 -1.12
N LYS A 105 20.83 -0.87 -1.34
CA LYS A 105 20.73 0.52 -0.89
C LYS A 105 19.62 1.25 -1.65
N ALA A 106 19.58 1.10 -2.98
CA ALA A 106 18.54 1.66 -3.84
C ALA A 106 17.16 1.09 -3.45
N ALA A 107 17.07 -0.23 -3.26
CA ALA A 107 15.84 -0.88 -2.84
C ALA A 107 15.30 -0.34 -1.51
N LEU A 108 16.14 -0.26 -0.48
CA LEU A 108 15.76 0.30 0.82
C LEU A 108 15.41 1.78 0.74
N THR A 109 16.13 2.57 -0.05
CA THR A 109 15.85 4.00 -0.23
C THR A 109 14.48 4.21 -0.85
N TYR A 110 14.16 3.45 -1.89
CA TYR A 110 12.87 3.53 -2.55
C TYR A 110 11.74 3.05 -1.64
N SER A 111 11.93 1.88 -1.02
CA SER A 111 10.92 1.29 -0.11
C SER A 111 10.63 2.22 1.07
N LEU A 112 11.65 2.86 1.66
CA LEU A 112 11.42 3.84 2.73
C LEU A 112 10.56 5.03 2.26
N LYS A 113 10.78 5.51 1.04
CA LYS A 113 9.97 6.60 0.47
C LYS A 113 8.53 6.16 0.23
N THR A 114 8.31 4.95 -0.27
CA THR A 114 6.95 4.41 -0.50
C THR A 114 6.21 4.25 0.82
N GLU A 115 6.84 3.68 1.84
CA GLU A 115 6.26 3.56 3.19
C GLU A 115 5.84 4.91 3.77
N GLN A 116 6.70 5.92 3.68
CA GLN A 116 6.38 7.27 4.16
C GLN A 116 5.17 7.88 3.45
N LEU A 117 4.98 7.56 2.18
CA LEU A 117 3.86 8.04 1.40
C LEU A 117 2.57 7.29 1.72
N THR A 118 2.64 5.97 1.86
CA THR A 118 1.54 5.14 2.36
C THR A 118 1.06 5.62 3.73
N ILE A 119 1.98 5.87 4.67
CA ILE A 119 1.68 6.45 6.00
C ILE A 119 0.93 7.78 5.87
N SER A 120 1.37 8.68 4.98
CA SER A 120 0.71 9.96 4.75
C SER A 120 -0.72 9.81 4.20
N ILE A 121 -0.91 8.87 3.28
CA ILE A 121 -2.23 8.59 2.69
C ILE A 121 -3.16 7.96 3.73
N TYR A 122 -2.71 6.95 4.46
CA TYR A 122 -3.49 6.28 5.49
C TYR A 122 -3.84 7.20 6.66
N THR A 123 -2.94 8.13 7.02
CA THR A 123 -3.26 9.20 7.99
C THR A 123 -4.41 10.07 7.50
N GLN A 124 -4.37 10.53 6.24
CA GLN A 124 -5.44 11.34 5.67
C GLN A 124 -6.77 10.58 5.55
N MET A 125 -6.74 9.27 5.28
CA MET A 125 -7.93 8.43 5.25
C MET A 125 -8.52 8.27 6.66
N TYR A 126 -7.66 7.98 7.64
CA TYR A 126 -8.03 7.83 9.04
C TYR A 126 -8.71 9.09 9.59
N GLU A 127 -8.19 10.28 9.26
CA GLU A 127 -8.76 11.57 9.69
C GLU A 127 -10.13 11.88 9.06
N LYS A 128 -10.46 11.27 7.92
CA LYS A 128 -11.67 11.59 7.14
C LYS A 128 -12.78 10.55 7.27
N VAL A 129 -12.49 9.36 7.78
CA VAL A 129 -13.46 8.27 7.90
C VAL A 129 -14.13 8.26 9.26
N SER A 130 -15.47 8.14 9.26
CA SER A 130 -16.28 8.10 10.48
C SER A 130 -16.68 6.68 10.91
N GLN A 131 -16.40 5.68 10.07
CA GLN A 131 -16.76 4.29 10.35
C GLN A 131 -15.70 3.60 11.22
N ASN A 132 -16.09 3.17 12.42
CA ASN A 132 -15.19 2.60 13.44
C ASN A 132 -14.39 1.37 12.98
N ASP A 133 -14.99 0.47 12.18
CA ASP A 133 -14.26 -0.71 11.70
C ASP A 133 -13.13 -0.30 10.75
N VAL A 134 -13.39 0.73 9.93
CA VAL A 134 -12.42 1.25 8.95
C VAL A 134 -11.31 2.03 9.66
N THR A 135 -11.65 2.88 10.63
CA THR A 135 -10.61 3.55 11.46
C THR A 135 -9.76 2.54 12.22
N GLY A 136 -10.37 1.46 12.75
CA GLY A 136 -9.67 0.41 13.47
C GLY A 136 -8.63 -0.32 12.63
N ILE A 137 -8.99 -0.75 11.42
CA ILE A 137 -8.02 -1.43 10.54
C ILE A 137 -6.94 -0.47 10.04
N LEU A 138 -7.32 0.76 9.67
CA LEU A 138 -6.36 1.78 9.22
C LEU A 138 -5.34 2.11 10.30
N SER A 139 -5.78 2.28 11.56
CA SER A 139 -4.86 2.52 12.67
C SER A 139 -3.89 1.36 12.86
N THR A 140 -4.33 0.11 12.68
CA THR A 140 -3.45 -1.04 12.90
C THR A 140 -2.38 -1.12 11.81
N ILE A 141 -2.78 -1.03 10.54
CA ILE A 141 -1.85 -1.11 9.40
C ILE A 141 -0.94 0.14 9.37
N LEU A 142 -1.44 1.32 9.74
CA LEU A 142 -0.63 2.54 9.84
C LEU A 142 0.55 2.39 10.83
N GLU A 143 0.37 1.70 11.95
CA GLU A 143 1.47 1.43 12.89
C GLU A 143 2.45 0.36 12.36
N GLU A 144 1.97 -0.59 11.56
CA GLU A 144 2.80 -1.56 10.85
C GLU A 144 3.69 -0.86 9.81
N GLU A 145 3.14 0.04 8.98
CA GLU A 145 3.94 0.81 8.00
C GLU A 145 4.94 1.75 8.66
N LYS A 146 4.59 2.39 9.79
CA LYS A 146 5.56 3.16 10.58
C LYS A 146 6.72 2.28 11.06
N SER A 147 6.41 1.04 11.44
CA SER A 147 7.42 0.06 11.86
C SER A 147 8.30 -0.38 10.68
N HIS A 148 7.72 -0.61 9.50
CA HIS A 148 8.46 -0.87 8.26
C HIS A 148 9.39 0.28 7.89
N ALA A 149 8.89 1.52 7.86
CA ALA A 149 9.69 2.71 7.59
C ALA A 149 10.87 2.85 8.58
N ALA A 150 10.62 2.65 9.88
CA ALA A 150 11.67 2.70 10.89
C ALA A 150 12.73 1.61 10.68
N TYR A 151 12.29 0.38 10.36
CA TYR A 151 13.17 -0.74 10.07
C TYR A 151 14.03 -0.51 8.80
N PHE A 152 13.42 -0.07 7.70
CA PHE A 152 14.13 0.22 6.45
C PHE A 152 15.13 1.37 6.63
N SER A 153 14.75 2.42 7.38
CA SER A 153 15.66 3.52 7.73
C SER A 153 16.87 3.05 8.53
N LYS A 154 16.68 2.11 9.47
CA LYS A 154 17.77 1.51 10.24
C LYS A 154 18.72 0.72 9.34
N LEU A 155 18.19 -0.19 8.51
CA LEU A 155 19.01 -0.97 7.57
C LEU A 155 19.80 -0.07 6.61
N LEU A 156 19.18 1.01 6.12
CA LEU A 156 19.84 1.95 5.22
C LEU A 156 21.03 2.65 5.90
N LYS A 157 20.91 3.02 7.17
CA LYS A 157 22.02 3.61 7.95
C LYS A 157 23.16 2.61 8.14
N GLU A 158 22.86 1.35 8.40
CA GLU A 158 23.86 0.29 8.59
C GLU A 158 24.64 -0.04 7.30
N ILE A 159 24.04 0.17 6.13
CA ILE A 159 24.70 -0.06 4.82
C ILE A 159 25.59 1.11 4.41
N VAL A 160 25.34 2.32 4.93
CA VAL A 160 26.08 3.54 4.59
C VAL A 160 27.19 3.86 5.60
N ALA A 161 27.13 3.26 6.80
CA ALA A 161 28.18 3.33 7.82
C ALA A 161 29.40 2.48 7.44
#